data_AF-A0A1I0AMB6-F1
#
_entry.id   AF-A0A1I0AMB6-F1
#
_cell.length_a   1.000
_cell.length_b   1.000
_cell.length_c   1.000
_cell.angle_alpha   90.00
_cell.angle_beta   90.00
_cell.angle_gamma   90.00
#
_symmetry.space_group_name_H-M   'P 1'
#
loop_
_entity.id
_entity.type
_entity.pdbx_description
1 polymer ?
#
loop_
_entity_poly.entity_id
_entity_poly.type
_entity_poly.pdbx_seq_one_letter_code
_entity_poly.pdbx_strand_id
1 'polypeptide(L)'
;MKIITWYGILTLEENGVADCELFNKDVDELAEGLLHQNAAGARAPEAGFDIRAPAISFGFVENDREYDSLLRDVSIRAGKLRISRTNTPDMRIIQAVEALDDIDDAANALSERLSEWYGLHFPELGFSSEQLARFVKEHGARSNIPADDPIFEKASSSMGAELPPADEELVKQFASNICDLYDNRHSIEESIVRNMGEIAPNLSNIAGPLIGARLISMTGGLERLAQLPSSTVQVMGASRALFKHLRSRAPSPKHGLIFNHPLIKNSPWWQRGKIARALAAKISLACRTDVYSGELSPAIKTGLEKKVNSIKSSNPKPPAREKPSGKGRGKGNKNSGGRR
;
A
#
# COMPACT_ATOMS: atom_id res chain seq x y z
N MET A 1 45.16 -3.54 -2.43
CA MET A 1 43.68 -3.74 -2.48
C MET A 1 43.07 -3.28 -1.16
N LYS A 2 41.99 -2.49 -1.16
CA LYS A 2 41.37 -2.03 0.10
C LYS A 2 40.20 -2.91 0.51
N ILE A 3 40.21 -3.41 1.74
CA ILE A 3 39.09 -4.13 2.37
C ILE A 3 38.53 -3.23 3.47
N ILE A 4 37.23 -2.97 3.42
CA ILE A 4 36.55 -2.21 4.47
C ILE A 4 36.00 -3.23 5.49
N THR A 5 36.38 -3.06 6.75
CA THR A 5 35.92 -3.87 7.87
C THR A 5 35.09 -3.04 8.84
N TRP A 6 34.52 -3.67 9.87
CA TRP A 6 33.73 -2.98 10.88
C TRP A 6 34.57 -2.08 11.80
N TYR A 7 35.87 -2.32 11.92
CA TYR A 7 36.79 -1.58 12.80
C TYR A 7 37.79 -0.68 12.07
N GLY A 8 37.85 -0.74 10.74
CA GLY A 8 38.78 0.07 9.95
C GLY A 8 38.87 -0.32 8.48
N ILE A 9 39.72 0.40 7.73
CA ILE A 9 40.04 0.12 6.33
C ILE A 9 41.41 -0.52 6.24
N LEU A 10 41.45 -1.77 5.77
CA LEU A 10 42.68 -2.54 5.55
C LEU A 10 43.18 -2.31 4.13
N THR A 11 44.45 -1.97 3.97
CA THR A 11 45.13 -1.93 2.68
C THR A 11 46.03 -3.15 2.52
N LEU A 12 45.71 -4.02 1.58
CA LEU A 12 46.45 -5.23 1.22
C LEU A 12 47.49 -4.96 0.13
N GLU A 13 48.67 -5.55 0.28
CA GLU A 13 49.71 -5.70 -0.75
C GLU A 13 49.99 -7.20 -1.01
N GLU A 14 50.87 -7.53 -1.97
CA GLU A 14 51.13 -8.91 -2.44
C GLU A 14 51.53 -9.90 -1.33
N ASN A 15 51.97 -9.43 -0.16
CA ASN A 15 52.41 -10.25 0.98
C ASN A 15 51.60 -10.07 2.28
N GLY A 16 50.45 -9.39 2.28
CA GLY A 16 49.60 -9.25 3.46
C GLY A 16 48.98 -7.86 3.66
N VAL A 17 48.55 -7.56 4.89
CA VAL A 17 48.02 -6.23 5.25
C VAL A 17 49.18 -5.26 5.42
N ALA A 18 49.28 -4.27 4.54
CA ALA A 18 50.34 -3.25 4.56
C ALA A 18 50.02 -2.07 5.49
N ASP A 19 48.74 -1.69 5.57
CA ASP A 19 48.30 -0.58 6.41
C ASP A 19 46.85 -0.77 6.88
N CYS A 20 46.51 -0.18 8.03
CA CYS A 20 45.19 -0.24 8.62
C CYS A 20 44.79 1.14 9.17
N GLU A 21 43.85 1.79 8.48
CA GLU A 21 43.20 3.00 8.99
C GLU A 21 42.11 2.56 9.99
N LEU A 22 42.42 2.63 11.28
CA LEU A 22 41.49 2.26 12.36
C LEU A 22 40.42 3.33 12.56
N PHE A 23 39.19 2.87 12.78
CA PHE A 23 38.11 3.75 13.23
C PHE A 23 38.22 4.02 14.72
N ASN A 24 37.50 5.05 15.17
CA ASN A 24 37.39 5.33 16.60
C ASN A 24 36.73 4.16 17.32
N LYS A 25 37.20 3.83 18.53
CA LYS A 25 36.70 2.68 19.31
C LYS A 25 35.41 3.03 20.06
N ASP A 26 34.51 3.72 19.39
CA ASP A 26 33.20 4.12 19.89
C ASP A 26 32.12 3.21 19.27
N VAL A 27 31.29 2.61 20.12
CA VAL A 27 30.29 1.61 19.70
C VAL A 27 29.22 2.25 18.79
N ASP A 28 28.89 3.52 19.01
CA ASP A 28 27.90 4.23 18.20
C ASP A 28 28.48 4.52 16.80
N GLU A 29 29.69 5.08 16.72
CA GLU A 29 30.35 5.37 15.43
C GLU A 29 30.59 4.10 14.60
N LEU A 30 31.06 3.02 15.23
CA LEU A 30 31.27 1.73 14.56
C LEU A 30 29.96 1.13 14.06
N ALA A 31 28.88 1.25 14.83
CA ALA A 31 27.57 0.77 14.44
C ALA A 31 26.98 1.57 13.27
N GLU A 32 27.17 2.90 13.26
CA GLU A 32 26.79 3.74 12.12
C GLU A 32 27.60 3.39 10.86
N GLY A 33 28.93 3.25 11.00
CA GLY A 33 29.82 2.82 9.93
C GLY A 33 29.37 1.50 9.29
N LEU A 34 29.03 0.50 10.12
CA LEU A 34 28.54 -0.80 9.66
C LEU A 34 27.24 -0.71 8.85
N LEU A 35 26.35 0.23 9.18
CA LEU A 35 25.11 0.46 8.42
C LEU A 35 25.38 1.14 7.07
N HIS A 36 26.33 2.08 7.00
CA HIS A 36 26.70 2.77 5.76
C HIS A 36 27.51 1.89 4.80
N GLN A 37 28.33 0.96 5.31
CA GLN A 37 29.13 0.05 4.48
C GLN A 37 28.29 -0.91 3.62
N ASN A 38 27.13 -1.34 4.10
CA ASN A 38 26.20 -2.16 3.32
C ASN A 38 25.61 -1.44 2.10
N ALA A 39 25.68 -0.11 2.05
CA ALA A 39 25.17 0.70 0.93
C ALA A 39 26.25 1.01 -0.13
N ALA A 40 27.54 0.96 0.21
CA ALA A 40 28.63 1.50 -0.59
C ALA A 40 29.38 0.47 -1.48
N GLY A 41 28.78 -0.69 -1.76
CA GLY A 41 29.39 -1.68 -2.68
C GLY A 41 30.77 -2.19 -2.22
N ALA A 42 31.04 -2.16 -0.92
CA ALA A 42 32.31 -2.62 -0.35
C ALA A 42 32.56 -4.09 -0.73
N ARG A 43 33.75 -4.39 -1.26
CA ARG A 43 34.15 -5.76 -1.57
C ARG A 43 34.31 -6.53 -0.26
N ALA A 44 33.51 -7.59 -0.11
CA ALA A 44 33.69 -8.53 0.98
C ALA A 44 35.10 -9.15 0.92
N PRO A 45 35.73 -9.44 2.06
CA PRO A 45 37.00 -10.18 2.08
C PRO A 45 36.87 -11.50 1.31
N GLU A 46 37.94 -11.91 0.62
CA GLU A 46 37.96 -13.23 -0.03
C GLU A 46 37.79 -14.34 1.01
N ALA A 47 37.14 -15.44 0.61
CA ALA A 47 36.82 -16.55 1.52
C ALA A 47 38.10 -17.13 2.12
N GLY A 48 38.21 -17.07 3.46
CA GLY A 48 39.38 -17.53 4.21
C GLY A 48 40.34 -16.43 4.68
N PHE A 49 40.07 -15.16 4.37
CA PHE A 49 40.83 -14.03 4.94
C PHE A 49 40.52 -13.87 6.44
N ASP A 50 41.55 -13.97 7.27
CA ASP A 50 41.43 -13.74 8.71
C ASP A 50 41.33 -12.24 8.99
N ILE A 51 40.12 -11.79 9.30
CA ILE A 51 39.79 -10.40 9.64
C ILE A 51 40.10 -10.08 11.11
N ARG A 52 40.31 -11.10 11.95
CA ARG A 52 40.55 -10.92 13.38
C ARG A 52 42.03 -10.66 13.65
N ALA A 53 42.93 -11.38 13.00
CA ALA A 53 44.37 -11.22 13.20
C ALA A 53 44.85 -9.77 12.99
N PRO A 54 44.41 -9.02 11.96
CA PRO A 54 44.77 -7.62 11.78
C PRO A 54 44.22 -6.70 12.87
N ALA A 55 43.02 -6.97 13.41
CA ALA A 55 42.45 -6.15 14.49
C ALA A 55 43.32 -6.18 15.76
N ILE A 56 43.96 -7.33 16.03
CA ILE A 56 44.87 -7.50 17.17
C ILE A 56 46.26 -6.96 16.84
N SER A 57 46.80 -7.26 15.65
CA SER A 57 48.15 -6.84 15.27
C SER A 57 48.32 -5.33 15.18
N PHE A 58 47.27 -4.61 14.77
CA PHE A 58 47.25 -3.14 14.70
C PHE A 58 46.77 -2.48 16.00
N GLY A 59 46.50 -3.25 17.06
CA GLY A 59 46.20 -2.73 18.39
C GLY A 59 44.80 -2.14 18.58
N PHE A 60 43.83 -2.49 17.71
CA PHE A 60 42.44 -2.07 17.91
C PHE A 60 41.81 -2.77 19.11
N VAL A 61 42.17 -4.04 19.32
CA VAL A 61 41.73 -4.90 20.43
C VAL A 61 42.92 -5.67 20.99
N GLU A 62 42.93 -5.92 22.29
CA GLU A 62 44.03 -6.58 22.98
C GLU A 62 43.99 -8.10 22.81
N ASN A 63 42.78 -8.68 22.78
CA ASN A 63 42.55 -10.12 22.82
C ASN A 63 41.31 -10.53 22.01
N ASP A 64 41.26 -11.81 21.61
CA ASP A 64 40.10 -12.43 20.95
C ASP A 64 38.77 -12.22 21.72
N ARG A 65 38.80 -12.26 23.05
CA ARG A 65 37.60 -12.04 23.89
C ARG A 65 37.07 -10.61 23.77
N GLU A 66 37.98 -9.63 23.70
CA GLU A 66 37.61 -8.23 23.56
C GLU A 66 37.04 -7.98 22.16
N TYR A 67 37.66 -8.57 21.14
CA TYR A 67 37.14 -8.55 19.77
C TYR A 67 35.68 -9.04 19.70
N ASP A 68 35.41 -10.22 20.28
CA ASP A 68 34.07 -10.81 20.24
C ASP A 68 33.04 -10.01 21.06
N SER A 69 33.44 -9.46 22.21
CA SER A 69 32.55 -8.60 23.01
C SER A 69 32.21 -7.31 22.26
N LEU A 70 33.20 -6.62 21.72
CA LEU A 70 33.01 -5.37 21.02
C LEU A 70 32.20 -5.57 19.72
N LEU A 71 32.51 -6.63 18.96
CA LEU A 71 31.74 -6.99 17.75
C LEU A 71 30.27 -7.27 18.10
N ARG A 72 30.01 -7.97 19.21
CA ARG A 72 28.64 -8.25 19.66
C ARG A 72 27.92 -6.96 20.00
N ASP A 73 28.54 -6.06 20.76
CA ASP A 73 27.92 -4.80 21.18
C ASP A 73 27.64 -3.87 19.99
N VAL A 74 28.60 -3.75 19.05
CA VAL A 74 28.44 -3.01 17.79
C VAL A 74 27.32 -3.64 16.94
N SER A 75 27.26 -4.96 16.84
CA SER A 75 26.22 -5.66 16.07
C SER A 75 24.82 -5.44 16.65
N ILE A 76 24.68 -5.53 17.98
CA ILE A 76 23.41 -5.24 18.66
C ILE A 76 23.04 -3.77 18.47
N ARG A 77 24.00 -2.85 18.58
CA ARG A 77 23.76 -1.43 18.42
C ARG A 77 23.35 -1.07 16.99
N ALA A 78 24.05 -1.59 15.99
CA ALA A 78 23.69 -1.45 14.58
C ALA A 78 22.31 -2.03 14.29
N GLY A 79 21.97 -3.17 14.89
CA GLY A 79 20.63 -3.76 14.83
C GLY A 79 19.55 -2.83 15.38
N LYS A 80 19.77 -2.25 16.57
CA LYS A 80 18.85 -1.27 17.18
C LYS A 80 18.70 -0.02 16.31
N LEU A 81 19.81 0.53 15.80
CA LEU A 81 19.82 1.70 14.93
C LEU A 81 19.06 1.45 13.61
N ARG A 82 19.22 0.26 13.02
CA ARG A 82 18.49 -0.12 11.81
C ARG A 82 16.98 -0.18 12.05
N ILE A 83 16.56 -0.76 13.18
CA ILE A 83 15.14 -0.83 13.56
C ILE A 83 14.59 0.58 13.80
N SER A 84 15.30 1.43 14.54
CA SER A 84 14.84 2.80 14.79
C SER A 84 14.75 3.62 13.50
N ARG A 85 15.66 3.41 12.54
CA ARG A 85 15.64 4.05 11.22
C ARG A 85 14.53 3.52 10.29
N THR A 86 13.80 2.45 10.68
CA THR A 86 12.67 1.91 9.88
C THR A 86 11.41 2.77 9.99
N ASN A 87 11.29 3.64 11.00
CA ASN A 87 10.19 4.60 11.13
C ASN A 87 10.35 5.81 10.19
N THR A 88 10.48 5.52 8.90
CA THR A 88 10.54 6.54 7.84
C THR A 88 9.17 7.18 7.62
N PRO A 89 9.11 8.41 7.09
CA PRO A 89 7.83 9.08 6.82
C PRO A 89 6.90 8.27 5.91
N ASP A 90 7.44 7.60 4.88
CA ASP A 90 6.66 6.73 4.00
C ASP A 90 6.15 5.47 4.71
N MET A 91 6.91 4.88 5.65
CA MET A 91 6.42 3.76 6.47
C MET A 91 5.19 4.15 7.30
N ARG A 92 5.12 5.40 7.79
CA ARG A 92 3.92 5.90 8.50
C ARG A 92 2.70 5.97 7.58
N ILE A 93 2.90 6.33 6.30
CA ILE A 93 1.82 6.31 5.29
C ILE A 93 1.35 4.87 5.06
N ILE A 94 2.27 3.91 4.97
CA ILE A 94 1.94 2.49 4.79
C ILE A 94 1.05 2.00 5.92
N GLN A 95 1.46 2.24 7.18
CA GLN A 95 0.67 1.82 8.33
C GLN A 95 -0.69 2.53 8.41
N ALA A 96 -0.75 3.83 8.07
CA ALA A 96 -2.01 4.56 8.05
C ALA A 96 -2.99 4.03 6.99
N VAL A 97 -2.50 3.67 5.78
CA VAL A 97 -3.38 3.17 4.71
C VAL A 97 -3.86 1.75 4.98
N GLU A 98 -3.02 0.91 5.59
CA GLU A 98 -3.41 -0.43 6.05
C GLU A 98 -4.48 -0.34 7.15
N ALA A 99 -4.28 0.54 8.14
CA ALA A 99 -5.28 0.78 9.17
C ALA A 99 -6.60 1.33 8.62
N LEU A 100 -6.54 2.19 7.59
CA LEU A 100 -7.73 2.69 6.90
C LEU A 100 -8.50 1.54 6.23
N ASP A 101 -7.79 0.66 5.52
CA ASP A 101 -8.40 -0.49 4.84
C ASP A 101 -9.00 -1.47 5.86
N ASP A 102 -8.33 -1.72 7.00
CA ASP A 102 -8.86 -2.55 8.10
C ASP A 102 -10.12 -1.97 8.74
N ILE A 103 -10.16 -0.64 8.94
CA ILE A 103 -11.35 0.06 9.46
C ILE A 103 -12.50 0.01 8.46
N ASP A 104 -12.23 0.19 7.16
CA ASP A 104 -13.25 0.08 6.11
C ASP A 104 -13.92 -1.31 6.14
N ASP A 105 -13.12 -2.37 6.23
CA ASP A 105 -13.62 -3.76 6.30
C ASP A 105 -14.41 -4.02 7.60
N ALA A 106 -13.90 -3.57 8.75
CA ALA A 106 -14.57 -3.73 10.04
C ALA A 106 -15.88 -2.93 10.11
N ALA A 107 -15.87 -1.66 9.70
CA ALA A 107 -17.05 -0.80 9.68
C ALA A 107 -18.13 -1.37 8.76
N ASN A 108 -17.76 -1.92 7.60
CA ASN A 108 -18.72 -2.56 6.70
C ASN A 108 -19.38 -3.79 7.34
N ALA A 109 -18.58 -4.71 7.89
CA ALA A 109 -19.11 -5.94 8.52
C ALA A 109 -20.02 -5.64 9.73
N LEU A 110 -19.65 -4.66 10.56
CA LEU A 110 -20.45 -4.25 11.72
C LEU A 110 -21.72 -3.50 11.29
N SER A 111 -21.65 -2.69 10.24
CA SER A 111 -22.82 -1.98 9.70
C SER A 111 -23.82 -2.92 9.06
N GLU A 112 -23.37 -3.96 8.34
CA GLU A 112 -24.23 -5.02 7.84
C GLU A 112 -24.95 -5.73 9.01
N ARG A 113 -24.22 -6.04 10.09
CA ARG A 113 -24.81 -6.62 11.30
C ARG A 113 -25.83 -5.70 11.97
N LEU A 114 -25.54 -4.40 12.07
CA LEU A 114 -26.49 -3.41 12.63
C LEU A 114 -27.75 -3.32 11.76
N SER A 115 -27.60 -3.34 10.44
CA SER A 115 -28.71 -3.29 9.49
C SER A 115 -29.64 -4.50 9.64
N GLU A 116 -29.07 -5.70 9.79
CA GLU A 116 -29.86 -6.91 10.04
C GLU A 116 -30.54 -6.88 11.42
N TRP A 117 -29.83 -6.46 12.46
CA TRP A 117 -30.35 -6.45 13.83
C TRP A 117 -31.45 -5.41 14.01
N TYR A 118 -31.18 -4.16 13.62
CA TYR A 118 -32.16 -3.07 13.72
C TYR A 118 -33.30 -3.24 12.72
N GLY A 119 -33.06 -3.92 11.59
CA GLY A 119 -34.11 -4.26 10.61
C GLY A 119 -35.23 -5.13 11.18
N LEU A 120 -35.02 -5.86 12.28
CA LEU A 120 -36.08 -6.57 12.99
C LEU A 120 -37.06 -5.61 13.70
N HIS A 121 -36.56 -4.45 14.12
CA HIS A 121 -37.32 -3.42 14.82
C HIS A 121 -37.92 -2.37 13.88
N PHE A 122 -37.16 -1.92 12.88
CA PHE A 122 -37.60 -0.88 11.96
C PHE A 122 -37.12 -1.15 10.51
N PRO A 123 -37.76 -2.08 9.79
CA PRO A 123 -37.35 -2.49 8.44
C PRO A 123 -37.54 -1.40 7.36
N GLU A 124 -38.42 -0.42 7.57
CA GLU A 124 -38.79 0.58 6.56
C GLU A 124 -37.84 1.80 6.46
N LEU A 125 -36.82 1.87 7.33
CA LEU A 125 -35.95 3.04 7.46
C LEU A 125 -35.10 3.31 6.20
N GLY A 126 -34.59 2.27 5.54
CA GLY A 126 -33.92 2.36 4.23
C GLY A 126 -32.65 3.24 4.20
N PHE A 127 -32.01 3.44 5.34
CA PHE A 127 -30.81 4.28 5.48
C PHE A 127 -29.53 3.60 4.99
N SER A 128 -28.54 4.41 4.62
CA SER A 128 -27.18 3.90 4.41
C SER A 128 -26.53 3.49 5.74
N SER A 129 -25.49 2.67 5.68
CA SER A 129 -24.76 2.12 6.84
C SER A 129 -24.42 3.16 7.92
N GLU A 130 -23.77 4.27 7.54
CA GLU A 130 -23.36 5.30 8.49
C GLU A 130 -24.57 6.07 9.03
N GLN A 131 -25.54 6.42 8.17
CA GLN A 131 -26.76 7.12 8.57
C GLN A 131 -27.57 6.29 9.55
N LEU A 132 -27.65 4.97 9.32
CA LEU A 132 -28.31 4.04 10.24
C LEU A 132 -27.61 4.03 11.59
N ALA A 133 -26.29 3.91 11.63
CA ALA A 133 -25.54 3.93 12.89
C ALA A 133 -25.78 5.24 13.67
N ARG A 134 -25.71 6.40 13.00
CA ARG A 134 -25.98 7.70 13.64
C ARG A 134 -27.44 7.80 14.14
N PHE A 135 -28.40 7.37 13.34
CA PHE A 135 -29.82 7.37 13.70
C PHE A 135 -30.11 6.49 14.93
N VAL A 136 -29.58 5.27 14.93
CA VAL A 136 -29.79 4.30 16.00
C VAL A 136 -29.09 4.78 17.28
N LYS A 137 -27.90 5.36 17.19
CA LYS A 137 -27.20 6.00 18.33
C LYS A 137 -28.05 7.09 18.98
N GLU A 138 -28.70 7.93 18.17
CA GLU A 138 -29.49 9.06 18.63
C GLU A 138 -30.85 8.64 19.22
N HIS A 139 -31.66 7.90 18.46
CA HIS A 139 -33.04 7.62 18.83
C HIS A 139 -33.24 6.27 19.52
N GLY A 140 -32.42 5.26 19.21
CA GLY A 140 -32.64 3.89 19.69
C GLY A 140 -33.97 3.33 19.19
N ALA A 141 -34.94 3.18 20.09
CA ALA A 141 -36.27 2.70 19.74
C ALA A 141 -37.05 3.73 18.89
N ARG A 142 -37.89 3.22 17.98
CA ARG A 142 -38.74 4.04 17.10
C ARG A 142 -39.76 4.89 17.87
N SER A 143 -40.06 4.54 19.13
CA SER A 143 -40.92 5.30 20.03
C SER A 143 -40.32 6.64 20.49
N ASN A 144 -38.99 6.78 20.43
CA ASN A 144 -38.29 7.97 20.88
C ASN A 144 -38.13 9.02 19.76
N ILE A 145 -38.65 8.73 18.56
CA ILE A 145 -38.58 9.63 17.43
C ILE A 145 -39.56 10.79 17.67
N PRO A 146 -39.11 12.06 17.59
CA PRO A 146 -39.98 13.21 17.80
C PRO A 146 -41.03 13.33 16.67
N ALA A 147 -42.21 13.83 17.01
CA ALA A 147 -43.33 13.97 16.06
C ALA A 147 -43.04 14.92 14.89
N ASP A 148 -42.06 15.81 15.05
CA ASP A 148 -41.62 16.75 14.02
C ASP A 148 -40.68 16.10 12.98
N ASP A 149 -40.19 14.89 13.23
CA ASP A 149 -39.27 14.20 12.32
C ASP A 149 -40.03 13.59 11.12
N PRO A 150 -39.54 13.76 9.87
CA PRO A 150 -40.15 13.15 8.68
C PRO A 150 -40.25 11.60 8.73
N ILE A 151 -39.49 10.94 9.61
CA ILE A 151 -39.49 9.49 9.79
C ILE A 151 -40.59 9.06 10.77
N PHE A 152 -41.18 9.97 11.54
CA PHE A 152 -42.17 9.65 12.58
C PHE A 152 -43.39 8.88 12.04
N GLU A 153 -43.90 9.26 10.87
CA GLU A 153 -45.02 8.56 10.24
C GLU A 153 -44.66 7.10 9.88
N LYS A 154 -43.44 6.88 9.38
CA LYS A 154 -42.92 5.55 9.08
C LYS A 154 -42.69 4.73 10.34
N ALA A 155 -42.20 5.36 11.40
CA ALA A 155 -41.98 4.72 12.69
C ALA A 155 -43.31 4.27 13.33
N SER A 156 -44.33 5.12 13.24
CA SER A 156 -45.67 4.85 13.80
C SER A 156 -46.42 3.75 13.05
N SER A 157 -46.17 3.61 11.75
CA SER A 157 -46.78 2.58 10.89
C SER A 157 -45.90 1.35 10.67
N SER A 158 -44.73 1.28 11.32
CA SER A 158 -43.75 0.21 11.12
C SER A 158 -44.28 -1.14 11.61
N MET A 159 -44.04 -2.17 10.81
CA MET A 159 -44.43 -3.54 11.14
C MET A 159 -43.41 -4.29 12.01
N GLY A 160 -42.28 -3.67 12.34
CA GLY A 160 -41.21 -4.34 13.09
C GLY A 160 -41.59 -4.65 14.53
N ALA A 161 -40.83 -5.55 15.16
CA ALA A 161 -41.03 -5.93 16.56
C ALA A 161 -40.72 -4.76 17.50
N GLU A 162 -41.33 -4.72 18.69
CA GLU A 162 -40.92 -3.77 19.73
C GLU A 162 -39.50 -4.09 20.23
N LEU A 163 -38.72 -3.05 20.51
CA LEU A 163 -37.36 -3.18 21.04
C LEU A 163 -37.40 -3.04 22.56
N PRO A 164 -37.08 -4.08 23.34
CA PRO A 164 -37.02 -3.98 24.79
C PRO A 164 -35.96 -2.96 25.24
N PRO A 165 -36.15 -2.25 26.37
CA PRO A 165 -35.19 -1.23 26.83
C PRO A 165 -33.75 -1.75 27.04
N ALA A 166 -33.61 -3.02 27.46
CA ALA A 166 -32.30 -3.64 27.61
C ALA A 166 -31.59 -3.85 26.25
N ASP A 167 -32.35 -4.27 25.23
CA ASP A 167 -31.82 -4.47 23.88
C ASP A 167 -31.59 -3.12 23.19
N GLU A 168 -32.43 -2.11 23.47
CA GLU A 168 -32.24 -0.75 22.98
C GLU A 168 -30.87 -0.20 23.39
N GLU A 169 -30.52 -0.28 24.67
CA GLU A 169 -29.23 0.21 25.16
C GLU A 169 -28.06 -0.52 24.48
N LEU A 170 -28.15 -1.84 24.32
CA LEU A 170 -27.13 -2.64 23.63
C LEU A 170 -26.96 -2.23 22.16
N VAL A 171 -28.08 -2.03 21.45
CA VAL A 171 -28.04 -1.65 20.03
C VAL A 171 -27.53 -0.21 19.86
N LYS A 172 -27.86 0.70 20.78
CA LYS A 172 -27.32 2.07 20.81
C LYS A 172 -25.81 2.08 21.03
N GLN A 173 -25.30 1.29 21.98
CA GLN A 173 -23.87 1.15 22.22
C GLN A 173 -23.16 0.56 20.99
N PHE A 174 -23.73 -0.47 20.38
CA PHE A 174 -23.20 -1.06 19.15
C PHE A 174 -23.14 -0.05 18.00
N ALA A 175 -24.21 0.74 17.81
CA ALA A 175 -24.26 1.81 16.84
C ALA A 175 -23.25 2.93 17.13
N SER A 176 -23.04 3.29 18.41
CA SER A 176 -22.01 4.25 18.81
C SER A 176 -20.61 3.80 18.41
N ASN A 177 -20.26 2.53 18.65
CA ASN A 177 -18.96 1.99 18.26
C ASN A 177 -18.75 2.07 16.73
N ILE A 178 -19.81 1.84 15.95
CA ILE A 178 -19.76 1.97 14.49
C ILE A 178 -19.55 3.44 14.08
N CYS A 179 -20.24 4.39 14.71
CA CYS A 179 -20.01 5.81 14.47
C CYS A 179 -18.54 6.19 14.77
N ASP A 180 -18.00 5.71 15.88
CA ASP A 180 -16.60 6.00 16.25
C ASP A 180 -15.61 5.41 15.23
N LEU A 181 -15.92 4.24 14.63
CA LEU A 181 -15.13 3.71 13.51
C LEU A 181 -15.17 4.62 12.27
N TYR A 182 -16.34 5.16 11.90
CA TYR A 182 -16.46 6.12 10.80
C TYR A 182 -15.71 7.44 11.07
N ASP A 183 -15.78 7.95 12.29
CA ASP A 183 -15.07 9.18 12.69
C ASP A 183 -13.54 8.95 12.71
N ASN A 184 -13.09 7.78 13.17
CA ASN A 184 -11.67 7.37 13.12
C ASN A 184 -11.19 7.20 11.67
N ARG A 185 -12.00 6.58 10.82
CA ARG A 185 -11.74 6.44 9.37
C ARG A 185 -11.46 7.81 8.75
N HIS A 186 -12.31 8.80 9.02
CA HIS A 186 -12.14 10.17 8.52
C HIS A 186 -10.83 10.79 9.01
N SER A 187 -10.53 10.65 10.31
CA SER A 187 -9.31 11.17 10.92
C SER A 187 -8.03 10.59 10.29
N ILE A 188 -8.03 9.29 10.00
CA ILE A 188 -6.91 8.60 9.32
C ILE A 188 -6.80 9.07 7.88
N GLU A 189 -7.91 9.18 7.16
CA GLU A 189 -7.94 9.69 5.78
C GLU A 189 -7.33 11.10 5.70
N GLU A 190 -7.73 12.02 6.58
CA GLU A 190 -7.15 13.37 6.66
C GLU A 190 -5.64 13.34 6.94
N SER A 191 -5.19 12.47 7.85
CA SER A 191 -3.77 12.30 8.13
C SER A 191 -3.01 11.77 6.91
N ILE A 192 -3.57 10.85 6.13
CA ILE A 192 -2.96 10.35 4.89
C ILE A 192 -2.86 11.48 3.88
N VAL A 193 -3.91 12.29 3.71
CA VAL A 193 -3.92 13.43 2.78
C VAL A 193 -2.81 14.42 3.13
N ARG A 194 -2.67 14.79 4.41
CA ARG A 194 -1.63 15.69 4.89
C ARG A 194 -0.23 15.10 4.67
N ASN A 195 0.02 13.88 5.15
CA ASN A 195 1.33 13.23 5.05
C ASN A 195 1.76 13.01 3.59
N MET A 196 0.82 12.62 2.70
CA MET A 196 1.10 12.47 1.27
C MET A 196 1.42 13.81 0.59
N GLY A 197 0.81 14.91 1.04
CA GLY A 197 1.13 16.25 0.57
C GLY A 197 2.55 16.69 0.93
N GLU A 198 3.06 16.25 2.07
CA GLU A 198 4.42 16.55 2.53
C GLU A 198 5.47 15.62 1.88
N ILE A 199 5.19 14.32 1.79
CA ILE A 199 6.18 13.29 1.42
C ILE A 199 6.23 13.05 -0.10
N ALA A 200 5.08 13.06 -0.77
CA ALA A 200 4.98 12.74 -2.19
C ALA A 200 3.97 13.66 -2.91
N PRO A 201 4.25 14.98 -2.97
CA PRO A 201 3.33 15.97 -3.51
C PRO A 201 3.01 15.75 -5.00
N ASN A 202 3.98 15.31 -5.81
CA ASN A 202 3.72 15.04 -7.23
C ASN A 202 2.83 13.82 -7.41
N LEU A 203 3.11 12.73 -6.69
CA LEU A 203 2.29 11.52 -6.72
C LEU A 203 0.87 11.82 -6.27
N SER A 204 0.71 12.55 -5.17
CA SER A 204 -0.59 12.99 -4.64
C SER A 204 -1.38 13.81 -5.67
N ASN A 205 -0.73 14.74 -6.37
CA ASN A 205 -1.38 15.58 -7.38
C ASN A 205 -1.81 14.80 -8.65
N ILE A 206 -1.16 13.67 -8.95
CA ILE A 206 -1.43 12.87 -10.16
C ILE A 206 -2.41 11.72 -9.90
N ALA A 207 -2.19 10.95 -8.83
CA ALA A 207 -3.00 9.78 -8.50
C ALA A 207 -4.08 10.07 -7.46
N GLY A 208 -3.96 11.15 -6.70
CA GLY A 208 -4.71 11.38 -5.48
C GLY A 208 -3.99 10.77 -4.26
N PRO A 209 -4.18 11.34 -3.06
CA PRO A 209 -3.50 10.90 -1.84
C PRO A 209 -3.72 9.41 -1.52
N LEU A 210 -4.97 8.93 -1.55
CA LEU A 210 -5.29 7.54 -1.18
C LEU A 210 -4.74 6.51 -2.16
N ILE A 211 -4.84 6.76 -3.47
CA ILE A 211 -4.28 5.84 -4.48
C ILE A 211 -2.75 5.86 -4.38
N GLY A 212 -2.14 7.03 -4.18
CA GLY A 212 -0.71 7.16 -3.96
C GLY A 212 -0.22 6.39 -2.73
N ALA A 213 -0.88 6.57 -1.59
CA ALA A 213 -0.58 5.86 -0.35
C ALA A 213 -0.69 4.34 -0.50
N ARG A 214 -1.76 3.84 -1.13
CA ARG A 214 -1.91 2.41 -1.43
C ARG A 214 -0.83 1.89 -2.38
N LEU A 215 -0.42 2.67 -3.38
CA LEU A 215 0.71 2.29 -4.26
C LEU A 215 2.01 2.15 -3.46
N ILE A 216 2.29 3.07 -2.52
CA ILE A 216 3.48 3.03 -1.65
C ILE A 216 3.44 1.80 -0.72
N SER A 217 2.29 1.51 -0.10
CA SER A 217 2.09 0.31 0.73
C SER A 217 2.35 -0.96 -0.06
N MET A 218 1.73 -1.10 -1.23
CA MET A 218 1.91 -2.28 -2.08
C MET A 218 3.35 -2.51 -2.54
N THR A 219 4.16 -1.47 -2.64
CA THR A 219 5.59 -1.58 -2.99
C THR A 219 6.51 -1.73 -1.80
N GLY A 220 6.05 -1.42 -0.59
CA GLY A 220 6.86 -1.39 0.63
C GLY A 220 7.78 -0.17 0.73
N GLY A 221 7.38 0.96 0.15
CA GLY A 221 8.13 2.23 0.24
C GLY A 221 8.15 3.05 -1.05
N LEU A 222 8.39 4.36 -0.90
CA LEU A 222 8.35 5.33 -2.01
C LEU A 222 9.54 5.16 -2.97
N GLU A 223 10.74 4.93 -2.44
CA GLU A 223 11.94 4.70 -3.25
C GLU A 223 11.79 3.48 -4.17
N ARG A 224 11.26 2.39 -3.61
CA ARG A 224 11.00 1.16 -4.36
C ARG A 224 9.94 1.37 -5.44
N LEU A 225 8.91 2.17 -5.18
CA LEU A 225 7.92 2.57 -6.18
C LEU A 225 8.55 3.35 -7.34
N ALA A 226 9.48 4.26 -7.07
CA ALA A 226 10.16 5.06 -8.09
C ALA A 226 11.04 4.21 -9.03
N GLN A 227 11.57 3.09 -8.54
CA GLN A 227 12.35 2.13 -9.34
C GLN A 227 11.50 1.27 -10.28
N LEU A 228 10.19 1.15 -10.03
CA LEU A 228 9.33 0.32 -10.87
C LEU A 228 9.10 0.93 -12.27
N PRO A 229 8.98 0.08 -13.31
CA PRO A 229 8.55 0.54 -14.62
C PRO A 229 7.06 0.86 -14.62
N SER A 230 6.64 1.76 -15.52
CA SER A 230 5.24 2.19 -15.65
C SER A 230 4.28 1.04 -16.00
N SER A 231 4.75 0.01 -16.70
CA SER A 231 3.98 -1.20 -16.98
C SER A 231 3.61 -1.97 -15.71
N THR A 232 4.50 -2.04 -14.72
CA THR A 232 4.21 -2.67 -13.42
C THR A 232 3.23 -1.83 -12.62
N VAL A 233 3.44 -0.51 -12.54
CA VAL A 233 2.53 0.42 -11.87
C VAL A 233 1.12 0.35 -12.47
N GLN A 234 1.00 0.19 -13.79
CA GLN A 234 -0.29 0.08 -14.48
C GLN A 234 -1.14 -1.09 -13.95
N VAL A 235 -0.53 -2.24 -13.67
CA VAL A 235 -1.23 -3.48 -13.33
C VAL A 235 -1.11 -3.85 -11.84
N MET A 236 -0.50 -3.00 -11.03
CA MET A 236 -0.37 -3.18 -9.58
C MET A 236 -1.75 -3.33 -8.95
N GLY A 237 -1.98 -4.40 -8.18
CA GLY A 237 -3.29 -4.75 -7.61
C GLY A 237 -4.11 -5.73 -8.44
N ALA A 238 -3.70 -6.02 -9.68
CA ALA A 238 -4.29 -7.05 -10.53
C ALA A 238 -3.43 -8.32 -10.62
N SER A 239 -2.66 -8.64 -9.56
CA SER A 239 -1.70 -9.75 -9.53
C SER A 239 -2.33 -11.08 -9.96
N ARG A 240 -3.51 -11.41 -9.43
CA ARG A 240 -4.24 -12.65 -9.78
C ARG A 240 -4.57 -12.75 -11.28
N ALA A 241 -5.04 -11.67 -11.88
CA ALA A 241 -5.34 -11.62 -13.31
C ALA A 241 -4.08 -11.63 -14.18
N LEU A 242 -3.03 -10.95 -13.75
CA LEU A 242 -1.73 -10.92 -14.41
C LEU A 242 -1.08 -12.31 -14.43
N PHE A 243 -1.03 -13.00 -13.29
CA PHE A 243 -0.47 -14.35 -13.20
C PHE A 243 -1.29 -15.36 -14.00
N LYS A 244 -2.63 -15.19 -14.06
CA LYS A 244 -3.48 -15.99 -14.96
C LYS A 244 -3.12 -15.75 -16.43
N HIS A 245 -2.92 -14.51 -16.87
CA HIS A 245 -2.45 -14.18 -18.22
C HIS A 245 -1.12 -14.87 -18.54
N LEU A 246 -0.14 -14.75 -17.63
CA LEU A 246 1.20 -15.34 -17.79
C LEU A 246 1.16 -16.87 -17.86
N ARG A 247 0.31 -17.53 -17.06
CA ARG A 247 0.21 -19.00 -17.04
C ARG A 247 -0.66 -19.58 -18.15
N SER A 248 -1.79 -18.95 -18.46
CA SER A 248 -2.85 -19.57 -19.28
C SER A 248 -3.15 -18.84 -20.58
N ARG A 249 -2.27 -17.93 -21.05
CA ARG A 249 -2.48 -17.06 -22.23
C ARG A 249 -3.84 -16.34 -22.23
N ALA A 250 -4.44 -16.12 -21.05
CA ALA A 250 -5.67 -15.33 -20.92
C ALA A 250 -5.40 -13.88 -21.34
N PRO A 251 -6.39 -13.02 -21.61
CA PRO A 251 -6.12 -11.60 -21.86
C PRO A 251 -5.44 -10.93 -20.66
N SER A 252 -4.47 -10.04 -20.91
CA SER A 252 -3.79 -9.30 -19.85
C SER A 252 -4.70 -8.25 -19.18
N PRO A 253 -4.55 -8.00 -17.87
CA PRO A 253 -5.28 -6.92 -17.21
C PRO A 253 -4.83 -5.56 -17.77
N LYS A 254 -5.80 -4.67 -18.02
CA LYS A 254 -5.53 -3.32 -18.55
C LYS A 254 -5.13 -2.31 -17.48
N HIS A 255 -5.50 -2.57 -16.23
CA HIS A 255 -5.30 -1.71 -15.07
C HIS A 255 -5.46 -2.55 -13.80
N GLY A 256 -4.76 -2.17 -12.73
CA GLY A 256 -4.99 -2.67 -11.37
C GLY A 256 -5.67 -1.62 -10.50
N LEU A 257 -5.08 -1.30 -9.35
CA LEU A 257 -5.55 -0.33 -8.36
C LEU A 257 -5.89 1.03 -8.97
N ILE A 258 -5.09 1.48 -9.94
CA ILE A 258 -5.29 2.77 -10.62
C ILE A 258 -6.65 2.89 -11.33
N PHE A 259 -7.37 1.78 -11.54
CA PHE A 259 -8.73 1.79 -12.07
C PHE A 259 -9.69 2.69 -11.28
N ASN A 260 -9.48 2.78 -9.95
CA ASN A 260 -10.32 3.59 -9.07
C ASN A 260 -10.15 5.10 -9.30
N HIS A 261 -9.12 5.52 -10.04
CA HIS A 261 -8.92 6.92 -10.39
C HIS A 261 -10.08 7.46 -11.24
N PRO A 262 -10.65 8.64 -10.92
CA PRO A 262 -11.81 9.20 -11.64
C PRO A 262 -11.64 9.29 -13.16
N LEU A 263 -10.44 9.66 -13.62
CA LEU A 263 -10.11 9.71 -15.05
C LEU A 263 -10.31 8.37 -15.78
N ILE A 264 -10.16 7.24 -15.10
CA ILE A 264 -10.32 5.91 -15.69
C ILE A 264 -11.73 5.38 -15.45
N LYS A 265 -12.21 5.43 -14.20
CA LYS A 265 -13.54 4.92 -13.80
C LYS A 265 -14.66 5.54 -14.64
N ASN A 266 -14.60 6.86 -14.84
CA ASN A 266 -15.62 7.63 -15.56
C ASN A 266 -15.46 7.58 -17.09
N SER A 267 -14.38 6.98 -17.60
CA SER A 267 -14.13 6.88 -19.04
C SER A 267 -14.76 5.62 -19.66
N PRO A 268 -15.15 5.65 -20.95
CA PRO A 268 -15.73 4.50 -21.62
C PRO A 268 -14.72 3.36 -21.78
N TRP A 269 -15.21 2.11 -21.80
CA TRP A 269 -14.39 0.90 -21.70
C TRP A 269 -13.28 0.77 -22.75
N TRP A 270 -13.46 1.34 -23.94
CA TRP A 270 -12.48 1.32 -25.03
C TRP A 270 -11.33 2.33 -24.84
N GLN A 271 -11.55 3.38 -24.04
CA GLN A 271 -10.53 4.41 -23.73
C GLN A 271 -9.74 4.07 -22.46
N ARG A 272 -10.35 3.35 -21.50
CA ARG A 272 -9.76 3.05 -20.18
C ARG A 272 -8.32 2.55 -20.24
N GLY A 273 -8.00 1.61 -21.14
CA GLY A 273 -6.64 1.07 -21.24
C GLY A 273 -5.59 2.08 -21.72
N LYS A 274 -5.96 2.99 -22.64
CA LYS A 274 -5.06 4.05 -23.12
C LYS A 274 -4.81 5.09 -22.02
N ILE A 275 -5.88 5.45 -21.30
CA ILE A 275 -5.80 6.39 -20.17
C ILE A 275 -5.00 5.78 -19.01
N ALA A 276 -5.22 4.50 -18.68
CA ALA A 276 -4.46 3.79 -17.65
C ALA A 276 -2.96 3.79 -17.92
N ARG A 277 -2.55 3.55 -19.17
CA ARG A 277 -1.13 3.61 -19.57
C ARG A 277 -0.55 5.02 -19.42
N ALA A 278 -1.30 6.04 -19.85
CA ALA A 278 -0.86 7.44 -19.72
C ALA A 278 -0.74 7.86 -18.24
N LEU A 279 -1.70 7.46 -17.41
CA LEU A 279 -1.69 7.72 -15.97
C LEU A 279 -0.51 7.03 -15.30
N ALA A 280 -0.31 5.73 -15.53
CA ALA A 280 0.81 4.98 -14.95
C ALA A 280 2.17 5.56 -15.32
N ALA A 281 2.35 6.02 -16.56
CA ALA A 281 3.58 6.68 -16.99
C ALA A 281 3.84 7.98 -16.21
N LYS A 282 2.79 8.76 -15.94
CA LYS A 282 2.89 10.01 -15.16
C LYS A 282 3.04 9.76 -13.66
N ILE A 283 2.44 8.70 -13.13
CA ILE A 283 2.68 8.23 -11.76
C ILE A 283 4.15 7.86 -11.58
N SER A 284 4.72 7.01 -12.44
CA SER A 284 6.16 6.65 -12.34
C SER A 284 7.09 7.86 -12.45
N LEU A 285 6.76 8.83 -13.30
CA LEU A 285 7.53 10.08 -13.38
C LEU A 285 7.40 10.90 -12.09
N ALA A 286 6.18 11.06 -11.57
CA ALA A 286 5.90 11.78 -10.33
C ALA A 286 6.65 11.17 -9.14
N CYS A 287 6.59 9.84 -8.96
CA CYS A 287 7.31 9.16 -7.89
C CYS A 287 8.83 9.39 -7.97
N ARG A 288 9.41 9.39 -9.17
CA ARG A 288 10.84 9.68 -9.34
C ARG A 288 11.16 11.14 -9.02
N THR A 289 10.32 12.07 -9.44
CA THR A 289 10.49 13.48 -9.09
C THR A 289 10.39 13.70 -7.58
N ASP A 290 9.43 13.07 -6.91
CA ASP A 290 9.30 13.13 -5.45
C ASP A 290 10.55 12.59 -4.73
N VAL A 291 11.08 11.42 -5.15
CA VAL A 291 12.26 10.81 -4.52
C VAL A 291 13.56 11.57 -4.79
N TYR A 292 13.80 12.01 -6.04
CA TYR A 292 15.11 12.54 -6.44
C TYR A 292 15.19 14.07 -6.44
N SER A 293 14.06 14.76 -6.55
CA SER A 293 14.02 16.23 -6.64
C SER A 293 13.30 16.88 -5.47
N GLY A 294 12.27 16.22 -4.91
CA GLY A 294 11.44 16.76 -3.82
C GLY A 294 10.56 17.96 -4.19
N GLU A 295 10.74 18.55 -5.37
CA GLU A 295 10.00 19.73 -5.82
C GLU A 295 8.69 19.36 -6.54
N LEU A 296 7.63 20.12 -6.28
CA LEU A 296 6.37 20.01 -7.01
C LEU A 296 6.54 20.49 -8.45
N SER A 297 6.22 19.63 -9.41
CA SER A 297 6.28 19.91 -10.85
C SER A 297 4.89 19.95 -11.48
N PRO A 298 4.30 21.15 -11.69
CA PRO A 298 3.01 21.32 -12.35
C PRO A 298 2.98 20.80 -13.80
N ALA A 299 4.15 20.70 -14.44
CA ALA A 299 4.31 20.20 -15.80
C ALA A 299 3.85 18.74 -15.96
N ILE A 300 3.95 17.92 -14.90
CA ILE A 300 3.56 16.51 -14.95
C ILE A 300 2.04 16.40 -15.14
N LYS A 301 1.27 17.19 -14.37
CA LYS A 301 -0.20 17.20 -14.39
C LYS A 301 -0.74 17.73 -15.71
N THR A 302 -0.25 18.88 -16.15
CA THR A 302 -0.65 19.46 -17.44
C THR A 302 -0.33 18.52 -18.61
N GLY A 303 0.79 17.80 -18.54
CA GLY A 303 1.13 16.77 -19.51
C GLY A 303 0.16 15.58 -19.52
N LEU A 304 -0.32 15.14 -18.34
CA LEU A 304 -1.34 14.10 -18.24
C LEU A 304 -2.65 14.56 -18.88
N GLU A 305 -3.14 15.74 -18.51
CA GLU A 305 -4.41 16.30 -19.00
C GLU A 305 -4.41 16.45 -20.52
N LYS A 306 -3.34 17.00 -21.10
CA LYS A 306 -3.15 17.09 -22.56
C LYS A 306 -3.25 15.72 -23.22
N LYS A 307 -2.61 14.70 -22.65
CA LYS A 307 -2.63 13.34 -23.21
C LYS A 307 -4.00 12.69 -23.10
N VAL A 308 -4.69 12.86 -21.97
CA VAL A 308 -6.04 12.33 -21.76
C VAL A 308 -7.04 12.98 -22.71
N ASN A 309 -6.98 14.30 -22.88
CA ASN A 309 -7.85 15.03 -23.81
C ASN A 309 -7.62 14.58 -25.26
N SER A 310 -6.37 14.40 -25.67
CA SER A 310 -6.03 13.82 -26.97
C SER A 310 -6.60 12.40 -27.14
N ILE A 311 -6.55 11.55 -26.11
CA ILE A 311 -7.12 10.19 -26.19
C ILE A 311 -8.64 10.24 -26.36
N LYS A 312 -9.32 11.11 -25.62
CA LYS A 312 -10.77 11.30 -25.68
C LYS A 312 -11.21 11.80 -27.05
N SER A 313 -10.51 12.80 -27.61
CA SER A 313 -10.84 13.37 -28.93
C SER A 313 -10.53 12.43 -30.09
N SER A 314 -9.44 11.65 -30.02
CA SER A 314 -9.08 10.70 -31.09
C SER A 314 -9.88 9.40 -31.07
N ASN A 315 -10.59 9.07 -29.97
CA ASN A 315 -11.33 7.80 -29.85
C ASN A 315 -12.78 7.99 -29.39
N PRO A 316 -13.59 8.83 -30.08
CA PRO A 316 -14.94 9.16 -29.63
C PRO A 316 -15.89 7.96 -29.76
N LYS A 317 -15.68 7.10 -30.76
CA LYS A 317 -16.53 5.93 -31.04
C LYS A 317 -15.89 4.63 -30.54
N PRO A 318 -16.71 3.63 -30.13
CA PRO A 318 -16.19 2.32 -29.78
C PRO A 318 -15.54 1.65 -31.00
N PRO A 319 -14.45 0.89 -30.81
CA PRO A 319 -13.88 0.07 -31.88
C PRO A 319 -14.91 -0.94 -32.37
N ALA A 320 -14.94 -1.21 -33.67
CA ALA A 320 -15.82 -2.22 -34.25
C ALA A 320 -15.58 -3.56 -33.53
N ARG A 321 -16.65 -4.16 -32.98
CA ARG A 321 -16.57 -5.50 -32.37
C ARG A 321 -16.23 -6.50 -33.48
N GLU A 322 -15.02 -7.04 -33.46
CA GLU A 322 -14.74 -8.26 -34.19
C GLU A 322 -15.63 -9.37 -33.62
N LYS A 323 -16.54 -9.90 -34.44
CA LYS A 323 -17.31 -11.10 -34.08
C LYS A 323 -16.28 -12.22 -33.84
N PRO A 324 -16.33 -12.95 -32.72
CA PRO A 324 -15.43 -14.07 -32.50
C PRO A 324 -15.62 -15.06 -33.66
N SER A 325 -14.54 -15.34 -34.39
CA SER A 325 -14.53 -16.37 -35.41
C SER A 325 -14.90 -17.70 -34.74
N GLY A 326 -16.01 -18.29 -35.17
CA GLY A 326 -16.51 -19.54 -34.64
C GLY A 326 -15.46 -20.62 -34.84
N LYS A 327 -14.72 -20.97 -33.78
CA LYS A 327 -13.99 -22.25 -33.75
C LYS A 327 -15.04 -23.34 -33.74
N GLY A 328 -15.17 -24.02 -34.88
CA GLY A 328 -16.06 -25.15 -35.07
C GLY A 328 -15.94 -26.14 -33.92
N ARG A 329 -17.09 -26.49 -33.34
CA ARG A 329 -17.22 -27.70 -32.52
C ARG A 329 -16.76 -28.87 -33.39
N GLY A 330 -15.53 -29.33 -33.17
CA GLY A 330 -15.10 -30.65 -33.61
C GLY A 330 -16.06 -31.65 -33.00
N LYS A 331 -16.94 -32.23 -33.81
CA LYS A 331 -17.76 -33.38 -33.44
C LYS A 331 -16.78 -34.49 -33.06
N GLY A 332 -16.69 -34.76 -31.75
CA GLY A 332 -15.97 -35.90 -31.22
C GLY A 332 -16.46 -37.16 -31.94
N ASN A 333 -15.50 -37.88 -32.48
CA ASN A 333 -15.66 -39.18 -33.10
C ASN A 333 -16.27 -40.12 -32.06
N LYS A 334 -17.56 -40.49 -32.21
CA LYS A 334 -18.18 -41.55 -31.41
C LYS A 334 -17.54 -42.87 -31.87
N ASN A 335 -16.45 -43.24 -31.23
CA ASN A 335 -15.83 -44.52 -31.47
C ASN A 335 -16.74 -45.61 -30.88
N SER A 336 -17.29 -46.40 -31.77
CA SER A 336 -17.99 -47.64 -31.54
C SER A 336 -17.06 -48.68 -30.94
N GLY A 337 -17.50 -49.32 -29.85
CA GLY A 337 -16.93 -50.55 -29.30
C GLY A 337 -17.55 -50.78 -27.93
N GLY A 338 -18.14 -51.90 -27.57
CA GLY A 338 -18.31 -53.20 -28.21
C GLY A 338 -18.87 -54.10 -27.10
N ARG A 339 -19.84 -54.96 -27.44
CA ARG A 339 -20.49 -55.93 -26.55
C ARG A 339 -19.51 -56.73 -25.70
N ARG A 340 -19.81 -56.87 -24.41
CA ARG A 340 -20.24 -58.14 -23.80
C ARG A 340 -20.95 -57.88 -22.48
#